data_AF-A0A8B7NEA8-F1
#
_entry.id   AF-A0A8B7NEA8-F1
#
_cell.length_a   1.000
_cell.length_b   1.000
_cell.length_c   1.000
_cell.angle_alpha   90.00
_cell.angle_beta   90.00
_cell.angle_gamma   90.00
#
_symmetry.space_group_name_H-M   'P 1'
#
loop_
_entity.id
_entity.type
_entity.pdbx_description
1 polymer ?
#
loop_
_entity_poly.entity_id
_entity_poly.type
_entity_poly.pdbx_seq_one_letter_code
_entity_poly.pdbx_strand_id
1 'polypeptide(L)'
;MDAKRSEVQQWLESIYGSASAVPCYEKSSASINLLHQLMTVSKEADKQAQILNQDYLIRADEYTAKSEQIASAMRCVGLSISSLTDDARCALTELSQAATVVNAAVPSESQIMLGSVQLESQHDEICRQASESDELRSQLSTLSQQLATKIQHAKMLKNQVEVALELEKKDEENDERRALFHEKKLMEYEKDISEGEALLKHRGYTGSITHDSVVQQWQELQQLQKQVTTLRSQLESYSLPPDVSAVRLEVERCRQHLASLVADMAQQQTQGFT
;
A
#
# COMPACT_ATOMS: atom_id res chain seq x y z
N MET A 1 11.76 -44.77 -26.44
CA MET A 1 12.20 -43.43 -26.91
C MET A 1 12.66 -43.50 -28.37
N ASP A 2 13.40 -44.55 -28.75
CA ASP A 2 13.89 -44.72 -30.13
C ASP A 2 12.79 -45.00 -31.16
N ALA A 3 11.71 -45.71 -30.78
CA ALA A 3 10.56 -45.97 -31.65
C ALA A 3 9.88 -44.67 -32.14
N LYS A 4 9.50 -43.77 -31.20
CA LYS A 4 8.91 -42.45 -31.52
C LYS A 4 9.83 -41.60 -32.40
N ARG A 5 11.14 -41.65 -32.15
CA ARG A 5 12.13 -40.91 -32.94
C ARG A 5 12.23 -41.45 -34.36
N SER A 6 12.18 -42.78 -34.53
CA SER A 6 12.17 -43.43 -35.85
C SER A 6 10.90 -43.10 -36.63
N GLU A 7 9.74 -43.12 -35.98
CA GLU A 7 8.45 -42.79 -36.61
C GLU A 7 8.39 -41.33 -37.07
N VAL A 8 8.84 -40.40 -36.23
CA VAL A 8 8.93 -38.97 -36.58
C VAL A 8 9.90 -38.77 -37.74
N GLN A 9 11.04 -39.45 -37.74
CA GLN A 9 12.03 -39.35 -38.81
C GLN A 9 11.47 -39.85 -40.15
N GLN A 10 10.80 -41.01 -40.16
CA GLN A 10 10.15 -41.56 -41.36
C GLN A 10 9.02 -40.66 -41.87
N TRP A 11 8.23 -40.08 -40.96
CA TRP A 11 7.17 -39.13 -41.33
C TRP A 11 7.74 -37.85 -41.95
N LEU A 12 8.80 -37.28 -41.36
CA LEU A 12 9.48 -36.12 -41.93
C LEU A 12 10.10 -36.45 -43.30
N GLU A 13 10.71 -37.62 -43.46
CA GLU A 13 11.22 -38.09 -44.75
C GLU A 13 10.12 -38.25 -45.80
N SER A 14 8.92 -38.70 -45.40
CA SER A 14 7.75 -38.79 -46.28
C SER A 14 7.23 -37.41 -46.73
N ILE A 15 7.31 -36.38 -45.88
CA ILE A 15 6.87 -35.01 -46.23
C ILE A 15 7.89 -34.32 -47.13
N TYR A 16 9.18 -34.42 -46.78
CA TYR A 16 10.27 -33.73 -47.48
C TYR A 16 10.87 -34.54 -48.64
N GLY A 17 10.36 -35.76 -48.87
CA GLY A 17 10.74 -36.65 -49.97
C GLY A 17 12.13 -37.30 -49.85
N SER A 18 13.02 -36.80 -49.00
CA SER A 18 14.34 -37.37 -48.75
C SER A 18 14.91 -36.94 -47.39
N ALA A 19 15.78 -37.78 -46.81
CA ALA A 19 16.43 -37.50 -45.52
C ALA A 19 17.33 -36.25 -45.53
N SER A 20 17.87 -35.86 -46.68
CA SER A 20 18.70 -34.66 -46.85
C SER A 20 17.90 -33.36 -46.92
N ALA A 21 16.59 -33.43 -47.15
CA ALA A 21 15.72 -32.27 -47.24
C ALA A 21 15.04 -31.92 -45.90
N VAL A 22 15.15 -32.78 -44.89
CA VAL A 22 14.60 -32.54 -43.55
C VAL A 22 15.46 -31.48 -42.83
N PRO A 23 14.88 -30.34 -42.41
CA PRO A 23 15.60 -29.33 -41.66
C PRO A 23 16.18 -29.90 -40.37
N CYS A 24 17.39 -29.46 -40.00
CA CYS A 24 18.00 -29.84 -38.72
C CYS A 24 17.10 -29.40 -37.56
N TYR A 25 16.70 -30.36 -36.71
CA TYR A 25 15.89 -30.10 -35.52
C TYR A 25 16.57 -30.63 -34.25
N GLU A 26 16.22 -30.05 -33.11
CA GLU A 26 16.72 -30.49 -31.82
C GLU A 26 16.15 -31.88 -31.46
N LYS A 27 17.03 -32.85 -31.22
CA LYS A 27 16.65 -34.24 -30.91
C LYS A 27 16.45 -34.48 -29.40
N SER A 28 15.98 -33.46 -28.70
CA SER A 28 15.62 -33.54 -27.28
C SER A 28 14.35 -34.37 -27.08
N SER A 29 14.17 -34.97 -25.90
CA SER A 29 12.98 -35.76 -25.56
C SER A 29 11.69 -34.94 -25.66
N ALA A 30 11.74 -33.66 -25.28
CA ALA A 30 10.63 -32.72 -25.39
C ALA A 30 10.26 -32.47 -26.86
N SER A 31 11.26 -32.17 -27.70
CA SER A 31 11.08 -31.90 -29.13
C SER A 31 10.56 -33.11 -29.90
N ILE A 32 11.06 -34.32 -29.60
CA ILE A 32 10.57 -35.56 -30.22
C ILE A 32 9.12 -35.85 -29.81
N ASN A 33 8.74 -35.59 -28.56
CA ASN A 33 7.34 -35.77 -28.13
C ASN A 33 6.40 -34.76 -28.82
N LEU A 34 6.83 -33.50 -28.97
CA LEU A 34 6.06 -32.48 -29.68
C LEU A 34 5.89 -32.84 -31.16
N LEU A 35 6.97 -33.23 -31.83
CA LEU A 35 6.93 -33.66 -33.24
C LEU A 35 6.08 -34.91 -33.43
N HIS A 36 6.11 -35.85 -32.48
CA HIS A 36 5.25 -37.03 -32.51
C HIS A 36 3.78 -36.66 -32.36
N GLN A 37 3.42 -35.72 -31.48
CA GLN A 37 2.05 -35.22 -31.36
C GLN A 37 1.61 -34.53 -32.65
N LEU A 38 2.45 -33.67 -33.22
CA LEU A 38 2.18 -33.01 -34.50
C LEU A 38 1.97 -34.03 -35.62
N MET A 39 2.82 -35.06 -35.71
CA MET A 39 2.66 -36.16 -36.65
C MET A 39 1.30 -36.85 -36.49
N THR A 40 0.91 -37.19 -35.26
CA THR A 40 -0.36 -37.90 -35.03
C THR A 40 -1.57 -37.05 -35.45
N VAL A 41 -1.55 -35.75 -35.14
CA VAL A 41 -2.62 -34.83 -35.53
C VAL A 41 -2.64 -34.64 -37.04
N SER A 42 -1.47 -34.45 -37.67
CA SER A 42 -1.36 -34.32 -39.12
C SER A 42 -1.86 -35.56 -39.85
N LYS A 43 -1.43 -36.76 -39.44
CA LYS A 43 -1.86 -38.02 -40.06
C LYS A 43 -3.37 -38.24 -39.94
N GLU A 44 -3.96 -37.89 -38.81
CA GLU A 44 -5.41 -37.98 -38.65
C GLU A 44 -6.12 -36.95 -39.54
N ALA A 45 -5.62 -35.70 -39.61
CA ALA A 45 -6.16 -34.68 -40.51
C ALA A 45 -6.08 -35.10 -41.98
N ASP A 46 -4.94 -35.67 -42.42
CA ASP A 46 -4.74 -36.18 -43.78
C ASP A 46 -5.70 -37.31 -44.11
N LYS A 47 -5.92 -38.23 -43.16
CA LYS A 47 -6.90 -39.32 -43.29
C LYS A 47 -8.33 -38.78 -43.42
N GLN A 48 -8.72 -37.83 -42.59
CA GLN A 48 -10.04 -37.20 -42.67
C GLN A 48 -10.23 -36.46 -44.00
N ALA A 49 -9.21 -35.73 -44.45
CA ALA A 49 -9.21 -35.06 -45.75
C ALA A 49 -9.33 -36.07 -46.91
N GLN A 50 -8.65 -37.21 -46.82
CA GLN A 50 -8.74 -38.27 -47.83
C GLN A 50 -10.14 -38.89 -47.89
N ILE A 51 -10.76 -39.19 -46.74
CA ILE A 51 -12.13 -39.73 -46.68
C ILE A 51 -13.11 -38.73 -47.29
N LEU A 52 -12.99 -37.45 -46.92
CA LEU A 52 -13.84 -36.39 -47.43
C LEU A 52 -13.68 -36.20 -48.94
N ASN A 53 -12.44 -36.27 -49.45
CA ASN A 53 -12.17 -36.21 -50.88
C ASN A 53 -12.82 -37.38 -51.64
N GLN A 54 -12.73 -38.59 -51.11
CA GLN A 54 -13.39 -39.76 -51.68
C GLN A 54 -14.92 -39.61 -51.70
N ASP A 55 -15.53 -39.10 -50.63
CA ASP A 55 -16.97 -38.80 -50.58
C ASP A 55 -17.36 -37.79 -51.65
N TYR A 56 -16.59 -36.72 -51.81
CA TYR A 56 -16.84 -35.72 -52.86
C TYR A 56 -16.74 -36.28 -54.27
N LEU A 57 -15.78 -37.17 -54.54
CA LEU A 57 -15.66 -37.83 -55.84
C LEU A 57 -16.88 -38.71 -56.14
N ILE A 58 -17.28 -39.56 -55.19
CA ILE A 58 -18.47 -40.42 -55.34
C ILE A 58 -19.71 -39.55 -55.59
N ARG A 59 -19.88 -38.49 -54.81
CA ARG A 59 -21.02 -37.59 -54.94
C ARG A 59 -21.02 -36.85 -56.29
N ALA A 60 -19.86 -36.46 -56.79
CA ALA A 60 -19.74 -35.85 -58.11
C ALA A 60 -20.17 -36.81 -59.24
N ASP A 61 -19.78 -38.08 -59.15
CA ASP A 61 -20.19 -39.12 -60.10
C ASP A 61 -21.72 -39.36 -60.02
N GLU A 62 -22.27 -39.43 -58.81
CA GLU A 62 -23.73 -39.57 -58.59
C GLU A 62 -24.52 -38.38 -59.18
N TYR A 63 -24.07 -37.15 -58.94
CA TYR A 63 -24.71 -35.96 -59.51
C TYR A 63 -24.62 -35.95 -61.04
N THR A 64 -23.48 -36.36 -61.61
CA THR A 64 -23.30 -36.45 -63.06
C THR A 64 -24.26 -37.46 -63.67
N ALA A 65 -24.32 -38.68 -63.10
CA ALA A 65 -25.24 -39.73 -63.56
C ALA A 65 -26.71 -39.30 -63.45
N LYS A 66 -27.09 -38.64 -62.35
CA LYS A 66 -28.45 -38.13 -62.15
C LYS A 66 -28.78 -37.00 -63.13
N SER A 67 -27.83 -36.11 -63.40
CA SER A 67 -27.98 -35.05 -64.41
C SER A 67 -28.23 -35.63 -65.80
N GLU A 68 -27.46 -36.65 -66.20
CA GLU A 68 -27.66 -37.35 -67.48
C GLU A 68 -29.03 -38.03 -67.56
N GLN A 69 -29.47 -38.68 -66.47
CA GLN A 69 -30.78 -39.32 -66.38
C GLN A 69 -31.91 -38.28 -66.58
N ILE A 70 -31.83 -37.14 -65.89
CA ILE A 70 -32.81 -36.06 -65.99
C ILE A 70 -32.79 -35.47 -67.41
N ALA A 71 -31.61 -35.19 -67.96
CA ALA A 71 -31.48 -34.65 -69.32
C ALA A 71 -32.05 -35.61 -70.37
N SER A 72 -31.86 -36.91 -70.21
CA SER A 72 -32.46 -37.94 -71.06
C SER A 72 -33.99 -37.95 -70.97
N ALA A 73 -34.53 -37.94 -69.74
CA ALA A 73 -35.98 -37.88 -69.53
C ALA A 73 -36.61 -36.61 -70.12
N MET A 74 -35.98 -35.45 -69.94
CA MET A 74 -36.42 -34.18 -70.52
C MET A 74 -36.40 -34.23 -72.06
N ARG A 75 -35.39 -34.86 -72.66
CA ARG A 75 -35.30 -35.06 -74.12
C ARG A 75 -36.46 -35.92 -74.64
N CYS A 76 -36.86 -36.97 -73.91
CA CYS A 76 -38.00 -37.81 -74.28
C CYS A 76 -39.34 -37.06 -74.31
N VAL A 77 -39.50 -36.03 -73.48
CA VAL A 77 -40.71 -35.19 -73.41
C VAL A 77 -40.62 -33.95 -74.31
N GLY A 78 -39.50 -33.75 -75.03
CA GLY A 78 -39.29 -32.59 -75.90
C GLY A 78 -38.94 -31.29 -75.16
N LEU A 79 -38.55 -31.38 -73.87
CA LEU A 79 -38.22 -30.26 -72.99
C LEU A 79 -36.69 -30.10 -72.83
N SER A 80 -35.92 -30.27 -73.91
CA SER A 80 -34.46 -30.12 -73.83
C SER A 80 -34.06 -28.69 -73.48
N ILE A 81 -32.97 -28.50 -72.73
CA ILE A 81 -32.38 -27.17 -72.44
C ILE A 81 -32.09 -26.41 -73.74
N SER A 82 -31.73 -27.12 -74.80
CA SER A 82 -31.47 -26.57 -76.14
C SER A 82 -32.72 -26.09 -76.89
N SER A 83 -33.93 -26.51 -76.48
CA SER A 83 -35.19 -26.09 -77.09
C SER A 83 -35.90 -24.96 -76.34
N LEU A 84 -35.36 -24.53 -75.20
CA LEU A 84 -35.86 -23.38 -74.44
C LEU A 84 -35.46 -22.06 -75.12
N THR A 85 -36.29 -21.02 -74.94
CA THR A 85 -35.95 -19.65 -75.31
C THR A 85 -34.82 -19.12 -74.41
N ASP A 86 -34.14 -18.06 -74.85
CA ASP A 86 -33.05 -17.46 -74.09
C ASP A 86 -33.51 -16.96 -72.72
N ASP A 87 -34.66 -16.26 -72.68
CA ASP A 87 -35.30 -15.79 -71.45
C ASP A 87 -35.58 -16.92 -70.45
N ALA A 88 -36.07 -18.07 -70.94
CA ALA A 88 -36.38 -19.20 -70.08
C ALA A 88 -35.11 -19.87 -69.50
N ARG A 89 -34.01 -19.90 -70.26
CA ARG A 89 -32.72 -20.36 -69.75
C ARG A 89 -32.16 -19.40 -68.69
N CYS A 90 -32.24 -18.10 -68.94
CA CYS A 90 -31.83 -17.08 -67.96
C CYS A 90 -32.62 -17.22 -66.66
N ALA A 91 -33.95 -17.30 -66.74
CA ALA A 91 -34.82 -17.47 -65.56
C ALA A 91 -34.53 -18.76 -64.77
N LEU A 92 -34.29 -19.89 -65.45
CA LEU A 92 -33.90 -21.14 -64.78
C LEU A 92 -32.52 -21.03 -64.10
N THR A 93 -31.60 -20.31 -64.72
CA THR A 93 -30.27 -20.08 -64.16
C THR A 93 -30.36 -19.21 -62.90
N GLU A 94 -31.09 -18.10 -62.96
CA GLU A 94 -31.34 -17.23 -61.79
C GLU A 94 -32.04 -17.98 -60.66
N LEU A 95 -33.06 -18.78 -60.98
CA LEU A 95 -33.77 -19.59 -60.01
C LEU A 95 -32.87 -20.64 -59.35
N SER A 96 -32.00 -21.29 -60.13
CA SER A 96 -31.02 -22.25 -59.60
C SER A 96 -30.00 -21.58 -58.69
N GLN A 97 -29.56 -20.38 -59.03
CA GLN A 97 -28.63 -19.59 -58.21
C GLN A 97 -29.30 -19.15 -56.92
N ALA A 98 -30.53 -18.62 -56.98
CA ALA A 98 -31.32 -18.25 -55.81
C ALA A 98 -31.54 -19.44 -54.86
N ALA A 99 -31.91 -20.60 -55.40
CA ALA A 99 -32.06 -21.82 -54.61
C ALA A 99 -30.72 -22.28 -53.99
N THR A 100 -29.60 -22.11 -54.69
CA THR A 100 -28.27 -22.45 -54.16
C THR A 100 -27.85 -21.53 -53.02
N VAL A 101 -28.05 -20.21 -53.16
CA VAL A 101 -27.76 -19.22 -52.10
C VAL A 101 -28.57 -19.50 -50.84
N VAL A 102 -29.84 -19.86 -51.03
CA VAL A 102 -30.78 -20.16 -49.94
C VAL A 102 -30.67 -21.62 -49.46
N ASN A 103 -29.85 -22.45 -50.12
CA ASN A 103 -29.71 -23.88 -49.88
C ASN A 103 -31.06 -24.65 -49.91
N ALA A 104 -31.94 -24.29 -50.84
CA ALA A 104 -33.24 -24.93 -51.03
C ALA A 104 -33.11 -26.20 -51.88
N ALA A 105 -33.69 -27.30 -51.40
CA ALA A 105 -33.69 -28.59 -52.11
C ALA A 105 -34.59 -28.58 -53.36
N VAL A 106 -35.66 -27.78 -53.34
CA VAL A 106 -36.57 -27.58 -54.47
C VAL A 106 -36.72 -26.08 -54.73
N PRO A 107 -36.47 -25.59 -55.96
CA PRO A 107 -36.66 -24.19 -56.30
C PRO A 107 -38.16 -23.86 -56.42
N SER A 108 -38.84 -23.83 -55.27
CA SER A 108 -40.21 -23.38 -55.15
C SER A 108 -40.23 -22.02 -54.45
N GLU A 109 -41.20 -21.19 -54.81
CA GLU A 109 -41.39 -19.85 -54.23
C GLU A 109 -41.40 -19.90 -52.69
N SER A 110 -42.14 -20.84 -52.10
CA SER A 110 -42.24 -21.00 -50.65
C SER A 110 -40.91 -21.34 -49.97
N GLN A 111 -40.08 -22.21 -50.57
CA GLN A 111 -38.79 -22.60 -50.00
C GLN A 111 -37.75 -21.49 -50.13
N ILE A 112 -37.75 -20.79 -51.28
CA ILE A 112 -36.88 -19.64 -51.49
C ILE A 112 -37.24 -18.53 -50.50
N MET A 113 -38.52 -18.19 -50.35
CA MET A 113 -38.98 -17.18 -49.40
C MET A 113 -38.60 -17.56 -47.95
N LEU A 114 -38.86 -18.80 -47.54
CA LEU A 114 -38.54 -19.26 -46.19
C LEU A 114 -37.04 -19.17 -45.91
N GLY A 115 -36.21 -19.63 -46.84
CA GLY A 115 -34.78 -19.61 -46.62
C GLY A 115 -34.17 -18.21 -46.78
N SER A 116 -34.78 -17.29 -47.54
CA SER A 116 -34.42 -15.86 -47.49
C SER A 116 -34.65 -15.27 -46.11
N VAL A 117 -35.82 -15.51 -45.50
CA VAL A 117 -36.12 -15.05 -44.13
C VAL A 117 -35.17 -15.69 -43.12
N GLN A 118 -34.80 -16.97 -43.31
CA GLN A 118 -33.83 -17.63 -42.45
C GLN A 118 -32.44 -17.00 -42.58
N LEU A 119 -32.00 -16.67 -43.80
CA LEU A 119 -30.71 -16.02 -44.03
C LEU A 119 -30.68 -14.61 -43.42
N GLU A 120 -31.77 -13.84 -43.55
CA GLU A 120 -31.92 -12.54 -42.89
C GLU A 120 -31.85 -12.67 -41.37
N SER A 121 -32.57 -13.63 -40.78
CA SER A 121 -32.51 -13.88 -39.34
C SER A 121 -31.11 -14.27 -38.86
N GLN A 122 -30.38 -15.08 -39.64
CA GLN A 122 -28.99 -15.43 -39.33
C GLN A 122 -28.06 -14.22 -39.45
N HIS A 123 -28.28 -13.36 -40.45
CA HIS A 123 -27.53 -12.13 -40.63
C HIS A 123 -27.73 -11.18 -39.45
N ASP A 124 -28.97 -10.97 -39.02
CA ASP A 124 -29.31 -10.12 -37.87
C ASP A 124 -28.66 -10.64 -36.58
N GLU A 125 -28.67 -11.95 -36.37
CA GLU A 125 -28.03 -12.56 -35.20
C GLU A 125 -26.50 -12.37 -35.21
N ILE A 126 -25.86 -12.53 -36.37
CA ILE A 126 -24.42 -12.26 -36.53
C ILE A 126 -24.11 -10.77 -36.26
N CYS A 127 -24.92 -9.86 -36.79
CA CYS A 127 -24.78 -8.42 -36.55
C CYS A 127 -24.94 -8.06 -35.07
N ARG A 128 -25.91 -8.67 -34.38
CA ARG A 128 -26.11 -8.51 -32.93
C ARG A 128 -24.89 -8.98 -32.16
N GLN A 129 -24.39 -10.18 -32.44
CA GLN A 129 -23.19 -10.74 -31.80
C GLN A 129 -21.94 -9.90 -32.07
N ALA A 130 -21.78 -9.37 -33.28
CA ALA A 130 -20.67 -8.48 -33.63
C ALA A 130 -20.73 -7.18 -32.81
N SER A 131 -21.93 -6.58 -32.70
CA SER A 131 -22.14 -5.38 -31.89
C SER A 131 -21.83 -5.62 -30.41
N GLU A 132 -22.28 -6.74 -29.84
CA GLU A 132 -21.99 -7.11 -28.44
C GLU A 132 -20.50 -7.35 -28.22
N SER A 133 -19.83 -8.03 -29.16
CA SER A 133 -18.38 -8.23 -29.11
C SER A 133 -17.62 -6.90 -29.16
N ASP A 134 -18.02 -5.97 -30.02
CA ASP A 134 -17.37 -4.67 -30.13
C ASP A 134 -17.62 -3.78 -28.90
N GLU A 135 -18.81 -3.85 -28.31
CA GLU A 135 -19.09 -3.20 -27.03
C GLU A 135 -18.18 -3.74 -25.91
N LEU A 136 -18.09 -5.06 -25.77
CA LEU A 136 -17.20 -5.69 -24.78
C LEU A 136 -15.73 -5.33 -25.02
N ARG A 137 -15.28 -5.28 -26.28
CA ARG A 137 -13.93 -4.82 -26.62
C ARG A 137 -13.69 -3.37 -26.19
N SER A 138 -14.67 -2.49 -26.40
CA SER A 138 -14.57 -1.10 -25.98
C SER A 138 -14.47 -0.97 -24.45
N GLN A 139 -15.28 -1.74 -23.71
CA GLN A 139 -15.24 -1.80 -22.25
C GLN A 139 -13.90 -2.35 -21.74
N LEU A 140 -13.37 -3.41 -22.35
CA LEU A 140 -12.06 -3.95 -22.01
C LEU A 140 -10.92 -2.95 -22.29
N SER A 141 -11.00 -2.22 -23.41
CA SER A 141 -10.02 -1.19 -23.76
C SER A 141 -10.01 -0.05 -22.73
N THR A 142 -11.19 0.46 -22.35
CA THR A 142 -11.30 1.51 -21.33
C THR A 142 -10.80 1.04 -19.97
N LEU A 143 -11.15 -0.18 -19.54
CA LEU A 143 -10.67 -0.75 -18.29
C LEU A 143 -9.15 -0.95 -18.31
N SER A 144 -8.59 -1.43 -19.42
CA SER A 144 -7.15 -1.58 -19.61
C SER A 144 -6.42 -0.24 -19.48
N GLN A 145 -6.96 0.81 -20.10
CA GLN A 145 -6.41 2.16 -19.98
C GLN A 145 -6.48 2.69 -18.54
N GLN A 146 -7.60 2.48 -17.84
CA GLN A 146 -7.74 2.84 -16.42
C GLN A 146 -6.77 2.06 -15.53
N LEU A 147 -6.51 0.79 -15.84
CA LEU A 147 -5.56 -0.01 -15.08
C LEU A 147 -4.13 0.46 -15.32
N ALA A 148 -3.78 0.82 -16.55
CA ALA A 148 -2.48 1.37 -16.90
C ALA A 148 -2.20 2.68 -16.15
N THR A 149 -3.17 3.60 -16.08
CA THR A 149 -3.02 4.85 -15.33
C THR A 149 -2.88 4.61 -13.83
N LYS A 150 -3.67 3.68 -13.26
CA LYS A 150 -3.53 3.28 -11.84
C LYS A 150 -2.16 2.67 -11.54
N ILE A 151 -1.63 1.82 -12.42
CA ILE A 151 -0.29 1.24 -12.29
C ILE A 151 0.78 2.33 -12.31
N GLN A 152 0.67 3.31 -13.21
CA GLN A 152 1.59 4.44 -13.27
C GLN A 152 1.55 5.27 -11.99
N HIS A 153 0.35 5.55 -11.46
CA HIS A 153 0.17 6.26 -10.20
C HIS A 153 0.78 5.48 -9.02
N ALA A 154 0.54 4.17 -8.95
CA ALA A 154 1.13 3.31 -7.91
C ALA A 154 2.67 3.31 -7.97
N LYS A 155 3.27 3.30 -9.17
CA LYS A 155 4.73 3.43 -9.34
C LYS A 155 5.24 4.79 -8.85
N MET A 156 4.54 5.88 -9.18
CA MET A 156 4.89 7.21 -8.70
C MET A 156 4.86 7.29 -7.17
N LEU A 157 3.79 6.78 -6.55
CA LEU A 157 3.64 6.76 -5.10
C LEU A 157 4.73 5.91 -4.43
N LYS A 158 5.04 4.75 -4.99
CA LYS A 158 6.15 3.90 -4.53
C LYS A 158 7.46 4.70 -4.50
N ASN A 159 7.81 5.38 -5.59
CA ASN A 159 9.04 6.17 -5.66
C ASN A 159 9.04 7.32 -4.65
N GLN A 160 7.89 7.98 -4.43
CA GLN A 160 7.77 9.03 -3.41
C GLN A 160 8.00 8.49 -2.00
N VAL A 161 7.45 7.31 -1.68
CA VAL A 161 7.65 6.65 -0.39
C VAL A 161 9.11 6.22 -0.21
N GLU A 162 9.75 5.69 -1.25
CA GLU A 162 11.18 5.33 -1.20
C GLU A 162 12.05 6.56 -0.92
N VAL A 163 11.81 7.69 -1.59
CA VAL A 163 12.54 8.94 -1.33
C VAL A 163 12.28 9.47 0.08
N ALA A 164 11.04 9.44 0.56
CA ALA A 164 10.70 9.88 1.92
C ALA A 164 11.38 9.00 2.99
N LEU A 165 11.43 7.69 2.76
CA LEU A 165 12.10 6.73 3.65
C LEU A 165 13.62 6.98 3.70
N GLU A 166 14.24 7.32 2.57
CA GLU A 166 15.68 7.65 2.52
C GLU A 166 16.00 8.93 3.30
N LEU A 167 15.11 9.93 3.24
CA LEU A 167 15.24 11.16 4.01
C LEU A 167 15.06 10.91 5.51
N GLU A 168 14.02 10.16 5.90
CA GLU A 168 13.76 9.82 7.30
C GLU A 168 14.94 9.08 7.93
N LYS A 169 15.49 8.08 7.24
CA LYS A 169 16.70 7.36 7.70
C LYS A 169 17.88 8.30 7.92
N LYS A 170 18.07 9.27 7.03
CA LYS A 170 19.16 10.25 7.16
C LYS A 170 18.94 11.18 8.35
N ASP A 171 17.69 11.56 8.61
CA ASP A 171 17.34 12.39 9.76
C ASP A 171 17.49 11.61 11.07
N GLU A 172 17.08 10.34 11.11
CA GLU A 172 17.34 9.41 12.22
C GLU A 172 18.85 9.27 12.50
N GLU A 173 19.68 9.03 11.48
CA GLU A 173 21.15 8.97 11.64
C GLU A 173 21.73 10.28 12.20
N ASN A 174 21.19 11.43 11.79
CA ASN A 174 21.62 12.73 12.30
C ASN A 174 21.20 12.92 13.76
N ASP A 175 19.99 12.49 14.13
CA ASP A 175 19.51 12.51 15.51
C ASP A 175 20.31 11.60 16.42
N GLU A 176 20.67 10.39 15.97
CA GLU A 176 21.58 9.51 16.70
C GLU A 176 22.94 10.18 16.93
N ARG A 177 23.52 10.82 15.90
CA ARG A 177 24.78 11.57 16.05
C ARG A 177 24.65 12.72 17.04
N ARG A 178 23.54 13.47 17.00
CA ARG A 178 23.26 14.56 17.96
C ARG A 178 23.13 14.01 19.38
N ALA A 179 22.40 12.92 19.58
CA ALA A 179 22.23 12.28 20.87
C ALA A 179 23.59 11.84 21.45
N LEU A 180 24.42 11.16 20.66
CA LEU A 180 25.77 10.75 21.05
C LEU A 180 26.68 11.95 21.40
N PHE A 181 26.54 13.06 20.67
CA PHE A 181 27.26 14.29 21.00
C PHE A 181 26.82 14.90 22.33
N HIS A 182 25.51 14.96 22.58
CA HIS A 182 24.96 15.45 23.84
C HIS A 182 25.33 14.56 25.02
N GLU A 183 25.33 13.25 24.86
CA GLU A 183 25.77 12.30 25.88
C GLU A 183 27.23 12.52 26.27
N LYS A 184 28.13 12.69 25.28
CA LYS A 184 29.53 13.05 25.54
C LYS A 184 29.65 14.37 26.29
N LYS A 185 28.87 15.38 25.91
CA LYS A 185 28.87 16.69 26.60
C LYS A 185 28.37 16.60 28.03
N LEU A 186 27.37 15.75 28.31
CA LEU A 186 26.91 15.49 29.66
C LEU A 186 28.03 14.89 30.51
N MET A 187 28.73 13.87 30.01
CA MET A 187 29.87 13.27 30.73
C MET A 187 31.00 14.28 30.99
N GLU A 188 31.30 15.16 30.02
CA GLU A 188 32.27 16.25 30.21
C GLU A 188 31.80 17.21 31.31
N TYR A 189 30.55 17.67 31.27
CA TYR A 189 30.00 18.58 32.28
C TYR A 189 29.92 17.94 33.67
N GLU A 190 29.54 16.66 33.77
CA GLU A 190 29.55 15.94 35.05
C GLU A 190 30.95 15.87 35.65
N LYS A 191 31.96 15.61 34.81
CA LYS A 191 33.36 15.62 35.22
C LYS A 191 33.79 17.01 35.69
N ASP A 192 33.52 18.05 34.90
CA ASP A 192 33.87 19.44 35.23
C ASP A 192 33.18 19.91 36.53
N ILE A 193 31.91 19.54 36.73
CA ILE A 193 31.16 19.81 37.97
C ILE A 193 31.83 19.08 39.14
N SER A 194 32.12 17.78 39.00
CA SER A 194 32.78 17.00 40.05
C SER A 194 34.16 17.56 40.42
N GLU A 195 34.95 17.99 39.43
CA GLU A 195 36.25 18.62 39.64
C GLU A 195 36.10 19.99 40.34
N GLY A 196 35.13 20.80 39.90
CA GLY A 196 34.80 22.08 40.53
C GLY A 196 34.36 21.93 41.99
N GLU A 197 33.48 20.97 42.27
CA GLU A 197 33.04 20.65 43.63
C GLU A 197 34.20 20.17 44.51
N ALA A 198 35.09 19.34 43.97
CA ALA A 198 36.28 18.88 44.70
C ALA A 198 37.23 20.06 45.01
N LEU A 199 37.43 20.98 44.06
CA LEU A 199 38.22 22.20 44.26
C LEU A 199 37.60 23.12 45.31
N LEU A 200 36.28 23.31 45.29
CA LEU A 200 35.54 24.09 46.29
C LEU A 200 35.71 23.48 47.69
N LYS A 201 35.55 22.16 47.82
CA LYS A 201 35.78 21.44 49.08
C LYS A 201 37.23 21.58 49.56
N HIS A 202 38.22 21.42 48.69
CA HIS A 202 39.63 21.59 49.02
C HIS A 202 39.94 23.02 49.51
N ARG A 203 39.30 24.03 48.93
CA ARG A 203 39.43 25.44 49.35
C ARG A 203 38.62 25.78 50.60
N GLY A 204 37.98 24.80 51.25
CA GLY A 204 37.23 24.98 52.48
C GLY A 204 35.84 25.58 52.30
N TYR A 205 35.25 25.49 51.10
CA TYR A 205 33.87 25.91 50.88
C TYR A 205 32.91 24.99 51.63
N THR A 206 32.34 25.49 52.71
CA THR A 206 31.15 24.95 53.38
C THR A 206 29.96 25.81 53.02
N GLY A 207 28.79 25.21 52.75
CA GLY A 207 27.56 25.93 52.35
C GLY A 207 27.14 27.09 53.28
N SER A 208 27.71 27.17 54.48
CA SER A 208 27.63 28.30 55.42
C SER A 208 28.25 29.61 54.90
N ILE A 209 29.13 29.60 53.89
CA ILE A 209 29.80 30.79 53.33
C ILE A 209 29.01 31.36 52.13
N THR A 210 27.87 30.77 51.78
CA THR A 210 26.99 31.31 50.72
C THR A 210 26.50 32.70 51.13
N HIS A 211 26.40 33.62 50.16
CA HIS A 211 25.96 35.00 50.40
C HIS A 211 24.73 35.08 51.30
N ASP A 212 23.73 34.24 51.04
CA ASP A 212 22.48 34.22 51.80
C ASP A 212 22.68 33.79 53.27
N SER A 213 23.56 32.82 53.52
CA SER A 213 23.92 32.36 54.87
C SER A 213 24.72 33.43 55.62
N VAL A 214 25.63 34.14 54.95
CA VAL A 214 26.41 35.23 55.55
C VAL A 214 25.51 36.42 55.88
N VAL A 215 24.56 36.75 55.01
CA VAL A 215 23.56 37.80 55.25
C VAL A 215 22.66 37.43 56.44
N GLN A 216 22.21 36.17 56.53
CA GLN A 216 21.45 35.69 57.69
C GLN A 216 22.26 35.79 59.00
N GLN A 217 23.50 35.29 59.02
CA GLN A 217 24.37 35.40 60.20
C GLN A 217 24.66 36.86 60.59
N TRP A 218 24.80 37.76 59.62
CA TRP A 218 24.95 39.20 59.88
C TRP A 218 23.68 39.81 60.48
N GLN A 219 22.50 39.42 59.99
CA GLN A 219 21.22 39.84 60.56
C GLN A 219 21.05 39.35 62.01
N GLU A 220 21.41 38.08 62.28
CA GLU A 220 21.41 37.52 63.64
C GLU A 220 22.39 38.26 64.55
N LEU A 221 23.61 38.56 64.09
CA LEU A 221 24.59 39.36 64.83
C LEU A 221 24.06 40.76 65.15
N GLN A 222 23.39 41.42 64.20
CA GLN A 222 22.75 42.71 64.46
C GLN A 222 21.67 42.63 65.54
N GLN A 223 20.86 41.57 65.53
CA GLN A 223 19.84 41.35 66.57
C GLN A 223 20.50 41.08 67.94
N LEU A 224 21.52 40.23 67.99
CA LEU A 224 22.24 39.91 69.22
C LEU A 224 22.95 41.15 69.78
N GLN A 225 23.54 41.97 68.92
CA GLN A 225 24.19 43.21 69.33
C GLN A 225 23.19 44.22 69.89
N LYS A 226 22.00 44.34 69.31
CA LYS A 226 20.91 45.15 69.91
C LYS A 226 20.50 44.61 71.28
N GLN A 227 20.42 43.30 71.46
CA GLN A 227 20.11 42.71 72.77
C GLN A 227 21.20 43.01 73.79
N VAL A 228 22.48 42.86 73.42
CA VAL A 228 23.62 43.15 74.31
C VAL A 228 23.69 44.63 74.68
N THR A 229 23.49 45.56 73.74
CA THR A 229 23.47 47.00 74.07
C THR A 229 22.29 47.35 74.97
N THR A 230 21.12 46.76 74.75
CA THR A 230 19.95 46.95 75.62
C THR A 230 20.23 46.41 77.02
N LEU A 231 20.74 45.18 77.15
CA LEU A 231 21.10 44.58 78.44
C LEU A 231 22.21 45.35 79.14
N ARG A 232 23.19 45.88 78.40
CA ARG A 232 24.26 46.71 78.97
C ARG A 232 23.74 48.07 79.43
N SER A 233 22.82 48.70 78.70
CA SER A 233 22.14 49.92 79.17
C SER A 233 21.27 49.66 80.40
N GLN A 234 20.63 48.49 80.48
CA GLN A 234 19.91 48.07 81.68
C GLN A 234 20.89 47.88 82.84
N LEU A 235 22.02 47.21 82.62
CA LEU A 235 23.07 47.02 83.63
C LEU A 235 23.70 48.33 84.10
N GLU A 236 23.97 49.28 83.20
CA GLU A 236 24.48 50.62 83.54
C GLU A 236 23.42 51.50 84.22
N SER A 237 22.12 51.28 83.94
CA SER A 237 21.04 51.93 84.70
C SER A 237 20.94 51.41 86.14
N TYR A 238 21.42 50.19 86.41
CA TYR A 238 21.61 49.68 87.76
C TYR A 238 22.92 50.23 88.32
N SER A 239 22.87 51.44 88.90
CA SER A 239 23.95 51.97 89.73
C SER A 239 24.04 51.12 91.00
N LEU A 240 24.84 50.05 90.94
CA LEU A 240 25.09 49.13 92.05
C LEU A 240 26.24 49.66 92.92
N PRO A 241 25.99 49.99 94.20
CA PRO A 241 27.07 50.33 95.14
C PRO A 241 27.97 49.11 95.41
N PRO A 242 29.27 49.29 95.69
CA PRO A 242 30.25 48.20 95.70
C PRO A 242 30.14 47.20 96.88
N ASP A 243 29.18 47.35 97.80
CA ASP A 243 29.09 46.57 99.04
C ASP A 243 27.65 46.06 99.31
N VAL A 244 27.52 44.74 99.47
CA VAL A 244 26.25 43.98 99.66
C VAL A 244 25.53 44.37 100.95
N SER A 245 26.28 44.84 101.95
CA SER A 245 25.76 45.32 103.24
C SER A 245 24.89 46.57 103.09
N ALA A 246 25.36 47.52 102.27
CA ALA A 246 24.68 48.78 102.00
C ALA A 246 23.40 48.58 101.17
N VAL A 247 23.40 47.60 100.26
CA VAL A 247 22.23 47.24 99.44
C VAL A 247 21.08 46.71 100.30
N ARG A 248 21.34 45.88 101.31
CA ARG A 248 20.27 45.39 102.21
C ARG A 248 19.64 46.51 103.02
N LEU A 249 20.45 47.47 103.48
CA LEU A 249 19.97 48.60 104.26
C LEU A 249 19.09 49.52 103.40
N GLU A 250 19.51 49.81 102.17
CA GLU A 250 18.76 50.70 101.28
C GLU A 250 17.50 50.03 100.71
N VAL A 251 17.52 48.71 100.50
CA VAL A 251 16.32 47.92 100.15
C VAL A 251 15.31 47.90 101.30
N GLU A 252 15.76 47.76 102.55
CA GLU A 252 14.87 47.86 103.71
C GLU A 252 14.31 49.28 103.89
N ARG A 253 15.12 50.33 103.67
CA ARG A 253 14.63 51.72 103.65
C ARG A 253 13.56 51.94 102.58
N CYS A 254 13.80 51.49 101.35
CA CYS A 254 12.81 51.60 100.28
C CYS A 254 11.56 50.76 100.56
N ARG A 255 11.69 49.58 101.18
CA ARG A 255 10.54 48.77 101.63
C ARG A 255 9.73 49.47 102.70
N GLN A 256 10.39 50.08 103.69
CA GLN A 256 9.70 50.83 104.73
C GLN A 256 9.02 52.08 104.14
N HIS A 257 9.62 52.74 103.17
CA HIS A 257 9.02 53.88 102.48
C HIS A 257 7.83 53.48 101.58
N LEU A 258 7.91 52.33 100.91
CA LEU A 258 6.76 51.74 100.21
C LEU A 258 5.67 51.29 101.17
N ALA A 259 6.03 50.71 102.31
CA ALA A 259 5.07 50.33 103.34
C ALA A 259 4.39 51.56 103.93
N SER A 260 5.08 52.69 104.09
CA SER A 260 4.46 53.96 104.50
C SER A 260 3.55 54.53 103.41
N LEU A 261 3.97 54.53 102.15
CA LEU A 261 3.12 54.98 101.03
C LEU A 261 1.89 54.09 100.81
N VAL A 262 2.02 52.77 100.99
CA VAL A 262 0.90 51.82 100.94
C VAL A 262 0.02 51.98 102.17
N ALA A 263 0.57 52.26 103.35
CA ALA A 263 -0.21 52.62 104.53
C ALA A 263 -0.95 53.95 104.36
N ASP A 264 -0.34 54.94 103.70
CA ASP A 264 -0.97 56.23 103.38
C ASP A 264 -2.07 56.05 102.33
N MET A 265 -1.85 55.23 101.30
CA MET A 265 -2.89 54.86 100.33
C MET A 265 -4.00 54.01 100.97
N ALA A 266 -3.68 53.14 101.94
CA ALA A 266 -4.65 52.33 102.67
C ALA A 266 -5.44 53.16 103.70
N GLN A 267 -4.84 54.17 104.32
CA GLN A 267 -5.52 55.15 105.17
C GLN A 267 -6.44 56.06 104.35
N GLN A 268 -6.06 56.42 103.11
CA GLN A 268 -6.94 57.10 102.16
C GLN A 268 -8.10 56.22 101.65
N GLN A 269 -8.04 54.90 101.84
CA GLN A 269 -9.12 53.96 101.47
C GLN A 269 -9.96 53.45 102.66
N THR A 270 -9.57 53.70 103.93
CA THR A 270 -10.31 53.21 105.12
C THR A 270 -10.80 54.29 106.10
N GLN A 271 -10.57 55.58 105.82
CA GLN A 271 -11.28 56.69 106.48
C GLN A 271 -11.94 57.59 105.41
N GLY A 272 -13.12 57.17 104.93
CA GLY A 272 -13.91 57.90 103.94
C GLY A 272 -15.33 57.38 103.69
N PHE A 273 -15.66 56.16 104.09
CA PHE A 273 -16.99 55.70 104.52
C PHE A 273 -16.80 54.39 105.31
N THR A 274 -17.12 54.44 106.60
CA THR A 274 -17.29 53.34 107.60
C THR A 274 -16.55 52.02 107.40
#